data_AF-A0A9D5P0J9-F1
#
_entry.id   AF-A0A9D5P0J9-F1
#
_cell.length_a   1.000
_cell.length_b   1.000
_cell.length_c   1.000
_cell.angle_alpha   90.00
_cell.angle_beta   90.00
_cell.angle_gamma   90.00
#
_symmetry.space_group_name_H-M   'P 1'
#
loop_
_entity.id
_entity.type
_entity.pdbx_description
1 polymer ?
#
loop_
_entity_poly.entity_id
_entity_poly.type
_entity_poly.pdbx_seq_one_letter_code
_entity_poly.pdbx_strand_id
1 'polypeptide(L)'
;MKTFITTLLFACSALVMLSGCATAEERAARAAEQALKVKTALTQRHYKIDVNRMYPMNGNSRNVSYGYSVEVRNDTLISYLPYFGRAYNVPYGGGKGFNFSERIGSYHETQQSNGARVIDINLKNDEDIYQYTIKIFDNGNSSIDVQSRQRDPISYSGEMVFGE
;
A
#
# COMPACT_ATOMS: atom_id res chain seq x y z
N MET A 1 -25.02 47.70 36.04
CA MET A 1 -24.57 46.29 36.18
C MET A 1 -24.99 45.37 35.03
N LYS A 2 -25.55 45.86 33.90
CA LYS A 2 -25.94 45.02 32.75
C LYS A 2 -24.98 45.09 31.54
N THR A 3 -24.01 46.00 31.57
CA THR A 3 -23.04 46.23 30.48
C THR A 3 -21.70 45.52 30.68
N PHE A 4 -21.39 45.03 31.89
CA PHE A 4 -20.14 44.32 32.19
C PHE A 4 -20.22 42.81 31.89
N ILE A 5 -21.43 42.23 31.84
CA ILE A 5 -21.64 40.80 31.57
C ILE A 5 -21.60 40.52 30.05
N THR A 6 -22.04 41.46 29.23
CA THR A 6 -22.02 41.33 27.75
C THR A 6 -20.63 41.46 27.15
N THR A 7 -19.73 42.25 27.74
CA THR A 7 -18.32 42.32 27.32
C THR A 7 -17.54 41.05 27.69
N LEU A 8 -17.92 40.37 28.77
CA LEU A 8 -17.28 39.10 29.16
C LEU A 8 -17.70 37.93 28.26
N LEU A 9 -18.92 37.97 27.70
CA LEU A 9 -19.38 36.98 26.71
C LEU A 9 -18.78 37.20 25.31
N PHE A 10 -18.40 38.44 24.96
CA PHE A 10 -17.76 38.75 23.67
C PHE A 10 -16.24 38.57 23.68
N ALA A 11 -15.62 38.45 24.85
CA ALA A 11 -14.19 38.17 25.00
C ALA A 11 -13.85 36.67 24.88
N CYS A 12 -14.84 35.77 25.01
CA CYS A 12 -14.64 34.32 24.86
C CYS A 12 -14.86 33.82 23.42
N SER A 13 -15.49 34.62 22.54
CA SER A 13 -15.76 34.25 21.15
C SER A 13 -14.59 34.48 20.20
N ALA A 14 -13.46 35.05 20.66
CA ALA A 14 -12.28 35.28 19.84
C ALA A 14 -11.26 34.12 19.88
N LEU A 15 -11.48 33.07 20.68
CA LEU A 15 -10.50 31.99 20.89
C LEU A 15 -10.79 30.68 20.14
N VAL A 16 -11.77 30.65 19.24
CA VAL A 16 -12.22 29.39 18.58
C VAL A 16 -12.04 29.41 17.05
N MET A 17 -11.08 30.18 16.52
CA MET A 17 -10.78 30.19 15.07
C MET A 17 -9.35 29.74 14.72
N LEU A 18 -8.85 28.69 15.39
CA LEU A 18 -7.62 27.98 15.04
C LEU A 18 -7.92 26.60 14.47
N SER A 19 -8.78 26.53 13.46
CA SER A 19 -9.05 25.29 12.70
C SER A 19 -8.79 25.56 11.22
N GLY A 20 -7.59 25.21 10.74
CA GLY A 20 -7.33 25.30 9.29
C GLY A 20 -6.01 24.78 8.76
N CYS A 21 -4.86 25.05 9.39
CA CYS A 21 -3.56 24.66 8.86
C CYS A 21 -2.68 24.06 9.95
N ALA A 22 -2.42 22.76 9.84
CA ALA A 22 -1.44 22.12 10.70
C ALA A 22 -0.06 22.76 10.55
N THR A 23 0.66 22.90 11.67
CA THR A 23 1.99 23.51 11.69
C THR A 23 3.01 22.63 10.95
N ALA A 24 4.15 23.21 10.54
CA ALA A 24 5.23 22.45 9.92
C ALA A 24 5.73 21.34 10.85
N GLU A 25 5.77 21.62 12.16
CA GLU A 25 6.14 20.67 13.21
C GLU A 25 5.15 19.49 13.30
N GLU A 26 3.84 19.75 13.27
CA GLU A 26 2.81 18.70 13.26
C GLU A 26 2.84 17.83 11.99
N ARG A 27 3.20 18.40 10.83
CA ARG A 27 3.37 17.62 9.59
C ARG A 27 4.61 16.73 9.66
N ALA A 28 5.72 17.25 10.18
CA ALA A 28 6.94 16.49 10.37
C ALA A 28 6.75 15.34 11.39
N ALA A 29 6.05 15.60 12.48
CA ALA A 29 5.72 14.59 13.49
C ALA A 29 4.88 13.44 12.88
N ARG A 30 3.83 13.76 12.12
CA ARG A 30 3.00 12.75 11.44
C ARG A 30 3.76 11.95 10.39
N ALA A 31 4.64 12.60 9.61
CA ALA A 31 5.47 11.91 8.64
C ALA A 31 6.46 10.93 9.33
N ALA A 32 7.05 11.33 10.46
CA ALA A 32 7.92 10.47 11.25
C ALA A 32 7.16 9.29 11.89
N GLU A 33 5.94 9.53 12.39
CA GLU A 33 5.06 8.48 12.90
C GLU A 33 4.71 7.45 11.81
N GLN A 34 4.32 7.92 10.62
CA GLN A 34 4.01 7.06 9.48
C GLN A 34 5.24 6.22 9.05
N ALA A 35 6.42 6.84 8.99
CA ALA A 35 7.67 6.15 8.69
C ALA A 35 7.98 5.04 9.71
N LEU A 36 7.71 5.29 10.99
CA LEU A 36 7.87 4.29 12.05
C LEU A 36 6.87 3.14 11.90
N LYS A 37 5.61 3.41 11.54
CA LYS A 37 4.60 2.38 11.27
C LYS A 37 5.01 1.50 10.10
N VAL A 38 5.42 2.09 8.97
CA VAL A 38 5.97 1.36 7.81
C VAL A 38 7.13 0.46 8.24
N LYS A 39 8.14 1.04 8.91
CA LYS A 39 9.33 0.31 9.34
C LYS A 39 8.99 -0.88 10.24
N THR A 40 8.07 -0.68 11.19
CA THR A 40 7.61 -1.73 12.11
C THR A 40 6.92 -2.86 11.35
N ALA A 41 5.98 -2.53 10.47
CA ALA A 41 5.23 -3.51 9.67
C ALA A 41 6.14 -4.35 8.77
N LEU A 42 7.14 -3.71 8.14
CA LEU A 42 8.16 -4.39 7.33
C LEU A 42 9.06 -5.30 8.18
N THR A 43 9.50 -4.81 9.34
CA THR A 43 10.33 -5.60 10.28
C THR A 43 9.60 -6.84 10.76
N GLN A 44 8.29 -6.72 11.04
CA GLN A 44 7.43 -7.82 11.45
C GLN A 44 7.03 -8.73 10.28
N ARG A 45 7.33 -8.34 9.03
CA ARG A 45 6.81 -8.95 7.80
C ARG A 45 5.30 -9.16 7.87
N HIS A 46 4.60 -8.18 8.43
CA HIS A 46 3.16 -8.20 8.54
C HIS A 46 2.62 -6.86 8.07
N TYR A 47 2.22 -6.80 6.82
CA TYR A 47 1.75 -5.58 6.19
C TYR A 47 0.78 -5.88 5.06
N LYS A 48 -0.13 -4.94 4.83
CA LYS A 48 -1.10 -4.98 3.75
C LYS A 48 -0.98 -3.71 2.93
N ILE A 49 -0.99 -3.86 1.62
CA ILE A 49 -1.01 -2.76 0.65
C ILE A 49 -2.34 -2.82 -0.07
N ASP A 50 -3.16 -1.79 0.09
CA ASP A 50 -4.39 -1.63 -0.67
C ASP A 50 -4.07 -1.00 -2.03
N VAL A 51 -4.56 -1.63 -3.09
CA VAL A 51 -4.28 -1.23 -4.46
C VAL A 51 -5.39 -0.32 -4.97
N ASN A 52 -4.99 0.83 -5.53
CA ASN A 52 -5.91 1.83 -6.05
C ASN A 52 -5.80 2.00 -7.58
N ARG A 53 -4.72 1.49 -8.19
CA ARG A 53 -4.50 1.58 -9.63
C ARG A 53 -3.72 0.40 -10.18
N MET A 54 -4.05 -0.01 -11.40
CA MET A 54 -3.31 -1.02 -12.16
C MET A 54 -2.78 -0.46 -13.48
N TYR A 55 -1.65 -1.00 -13.91
CA TYR A 55 -0.88 -0.61 -15.09
C TYR A 55 -0.52 -1.87 -15.89
N PRO A 56 -1.42 -2.35 -16.76
CA PRO A 56 -1.11 -3.43 -17.68
C PRO A 56 0.01 -3.03 -18.63
N MET A 57 0.90 -3.97 -18.97
CA MET A 57 1.99 -3.71 -19.92
C MET A 57 1.47 -3.30 -21.30
N ASN A 58 0.32 -3.85 -21.71
CA ASN A 58 -0.36 -3.53 -22.96
C ASN A 58 -1.74 -2.95 -22.65
N GLY A 59 -1.84 -1.62 -22.58
CA GLY A 59 -3.11 -0.92 -22.45
C GLY A 59 -3.06 0.29 -21.53
N ASN A 60 -4.23 0.89 -21.31
CA ASN A 60 -4.36 2.04 -20.44
C ASN A 60 -4.38 1.61 -18.97
N SER A 61 -3.75 2.42 -18.13
CA SER A 61 -3.89 2.32 -16.68
C SER A 61 -5.35 2.48 -16.25
N ARG A 62 -5.78 1.76 -15.21
CA ARG A 62 -7.15 1.84 -14.68
C ARG A 62 -7.13 1.99 -13.17
N ASN A 63 -7.99 2.88 -12.67
CA ASN A 63 -8.27 2.92 -11.25
C ASN A 63 -9.03 1.66 -10.86
N VAL A 64 -8.76 1.15 -9.67
CA VAL A 64 -9.47 0.01 -9.10
C VAL A 64 -10.00 0.44 -7.74
N SER A 65 -11.28 0.19 -7.50
CA SER A 65 -11.99 0.61 -6.28
C SER A 65 -12.44 -0.55 -5.41
N TYR A 66 -12.38 -1.78 -5.92
CA TYR A 66 -12.64 -2.98 -5.14
C TYR A 66 -11.42 -3.26 -4.26
N GLY A 67 -11.60 -3.82 -3.06
CA GLY A 67 -10.58 -4.01 -2.01
C GLY A 67 -9.43 -4.97 -2.37
N TYR A 68 -8.80 -4.74 -3.52
CA TYR A 68 -7.62 -5.43 -4.02
C TYR A 68 -6.42 -5.09 -3.16
N SER A 69 -5.63 -6.10 -2.86
CA SER A 69 -4.50 -5.92 -1.96
C SER A 69 -3.43 -6.97 -2.16
N VAL A 70 -2.24 -6.64 -1.71
CA VAL A 70 -1.19 -7.61 -1.40
C VAL A 70 -0.92 -7.54 0.09
N GLU A 71 -0.99 -8.68 0.76
CA GLU A 71 -0.70 -8.80 2.17
C GLU A 71 0.42 -9.83 2.38
N VAL A 72 1.44 -9.42 3.13
CA VAL A 72 2.47 -10.34 3.60
C VAL A 72 2.19 -10.64 5.07
N ARG A 73 2.11 -11.92 5.39
CA ARG A 73 1.99 -12.45 6.76
C ARG A 73 3.13 -13.42 7.02
N ASN A 74 4.21 -12.89 7.57
CA ASN A 74 5.45 -13.60 7.88
C ASN A 74 6.07 -14.31 6.67
N ASP A 75 5.70 -15.56 6.44
CA ASP A 75 6.22 -16.42 5.36
C ASP A 75 5.20 -16.63 4.22
N THR A 76 4.05 -15.96 4.27
CA THR A 76 2.96 -16.15 3.33
C THR A 76 2.64 -14.84 2.60
N LEU A 77 2.49 -14.92 1.28
CA LEU A 77 1.94 -13.84 0.46
C LEU A 77 0.49 -14.15 0.14
N ILE A 78 -0.41 -13.24 0.50
CA ILE A 78 -1.81 -13.25 0.11
C ILE A 78 -1.97 -12.18 -0.97
N SER A 79 -2.22 -12.63 -2.20
CA SER A 79 -2.44 -11.75 -3.34
C SER A 79 -3.91 -11.77 -3.69
N TYR A 80 -4.52 -10.59 -3.78
CA TYR A 80 -5.86 -10.39 -4.32
C TYR A 80 -5.80 -9.24 -5.31
N LEU A 81 -5.33 -9.52 -6.53
CA LEU A 81 -5.08 -8.51 -7.55
C LEU A 81 -5.94 -8.74 -8.81
N PRO A 82 -6.44 -7.66 -9.43
CA PRO A 82 -7.11 -7.76 -10.72
C PRO A 82 -6.08 -8.02 -11.82
N TYR A 83 -6.44 -8.83 -12.81
CA TYR A 83 -5.57 -9.08 -13.96
C TYR A 83 -6.17 -8.57 -15.27
N PHE A 84 -5.34 -7.89 -16.06
CA PHE A 84 -5.63 -7.52 -17.44
C PHE A 84 -4.39 -7.74 -18.29
N GLY A 85 -4.45 -8.72 -19.19
CA GLY A 85 -3.32 -9.12 -20.03
C GLY A 85 -3.55 -10.47 -20.67
N ARG A 86 -2.57 -10.98 -21.41
CA ARG A 86 -2.64 -12.30 -22.03
C ARG A 86 -2.16 -13.37 -21.07
N ALA A 87 -2.89 -14.47 -21.04
CA ALA A 87 -2.52 -15.68 -20.35
C ALA A 87 -2.24 -16.78 -21.38
N TYR A 88 -1.14 -17.50 -21.23
CA TYR A 88 -0.64 -18.46 -22.22
C TYR A 88 -1.07 -19.89 -21.91
N ASN A 89 -0.54 -20.49 -20.84
CA ASN A 89 -0.93 -21.84 -20.41
C ASN A 89 -1.63 -21.75 -19.05
N VAL A 90 -2.94 -21.56 -19.08
CA VAL A 90 -3.75 -21.49 -17.86
C VAL A 90 -4.84 -22.57 -17.87
N PRO A 91 -5.20 -23.14 -16.71
CA PRO A 91 -6.28 -24.11 -16.62
C PRO A 91 -7.59 -23.57 -17.19
N TYR A 92 -8.48 -24.48 -17.59
CA TYR A 92 -9.83 -24.13 -18.01
C TYR A 92 -10.52 -23.33 -16.88
N GLY A 93 -11.04 -22.14 -17.21
CA GLY A 93 -11.58 -21.19 -16.21
C GLY A 93 -10.60 -20.12 -15.73
N GLY A 94 -9.36 -20.08 -16.24
CA GLY A 94 -8.39 -19.01 -15.97
C GLY A 94 -7.48 -19.23 -14.76
N GLY A 95 -7.75 -20.27 -13.97
CA GLY A 95 -6.97 -20.66 -12.79
C GLY A 95 -7.02 -19.64 -11.65
N LYS A 96 -6.07 -19.73 -10.73
CA LYS A 96 -5.91 -18.81 -9.58
C LYS A 96 -5.49 -17.39 -10.01
N GLY A 97 -4.77 -17.26 -11.12
CA GLY A 97 -4.31 -15.95 -11.61
C GLY A 97 -3.44 -15.21 -10.60
N PHE A 98 -3.86 -14.02 -10.19
CA PHE A 98 -3.23 -13.25 -9.10
C PHE A 98 -4.11 -13.18 -7.84
N ASN A 99 -4.98 -14.19 -7.65
CA ASN A 99 -5.78 -14.36 -6.45
C ASN A 99 -5.42 -15.68 -5.77
N PHE A 100 -4.55 -15.62 -4.76
CA PHE A 100 -4.05 -16.80 -4.06
C PHE A 100 -3.47 -16.44 -2.69
N SER A 101 -3.23 -17.46 -1.87
CA SER A 101 -2.47 -17.37 -0.62
C SER A 101 -1.44 -18.49 -0.62
N GLU A 102 -0.17 -18.15 -0.74
CA GLU A 102 0.91 -19.12 -0.94
C GLU A 102 2.15 -18.77 -0.11
N ARG A 103 2.93 -19.79 0.25
CA ARG A 103 4.19 -19.59 0.99
C ARG A 103 5.24 -18.94 0.10
N ILE A 104 5.95 -17.97 0.67
CA ILE A 104 7.06 -17.28 0.05
C ILE A 104 8.24 -18.25 -0.07
N GLY A 105 8.75 -18.42 -1.29
CA GLY A 105 9.95 -19.21 -1.56
C GLY A 105 11.23 -18.45 -1.23
N SER A 106 11.29 -17.16 -1.59
CA SER A 106 12.39 -16.27 -1.20
C SER A 106 11.88 -14.86 -0.92
N TYR A 107 12.45 -14.21 0.09
CA TYR A 107 12.19 -12.82 0.46
C TYR A 107 13.52 -12.08 0.58
N HIS A 108 13.76 -11.10 -0.29
CA HIS A 108 14.94 -10.24 -0.22
C HIS A 108 14.51 -8.78 -0.10
N GLU A 109 15.07 -8.07 0.87
CA GLU A 109 14.71 -6.68 1.13
C GLU A 109 15.95 -5.80 1.10
N THR A 110 15.87 -4.74 0.29
CA THR A 110 16.95 -3.76 0.11
C THR A 110 16.44 -2.36 0.45
N GLN A 111 17.33 -1.54 1.01
CA GLN A 111 17.06 -0.12 1.20
C GLN A 111 17.71 0.68 0.09
N GLN A 112 16.93 1.53 -0.56
CA GLN A 112 17.44 2.46 -1.57
C GLN A 112 17.93 3.76 -0.94
N SER A 113 18.78 4.48 -1.65
CA SER A 113 19.36 5.77 -1.23
C SER A 113 18.30 6.85 -0.95
N ASN A 114 17.13 6.74 -1.58
CA ASN A 114 15.99 7.64 -1.36
C ASN A 114 15.10 7.22 -0.17
N GLY A 115 15.55 6.27 0.66
CA GLY A 115 14.83 5.77 1.83
C GLY A 115 13.84 4.64 1.55
N ALA A 116 13.43 4.43 0.30
CA ALA A 116 12.45 3.40 -0.05
C ALA A 116 12.99 1.98 0.23
N ARG A 117 12.10 1.09 0.67
CA ARG A 117 12.38 -0.35 0.81
C ARG A 117 11.89 -1.05 -0.45
N VAL A 118 12.74 -1.87 -1.06
CA VAL A 118 12.40 -2.71 -2.21
C VAL A 118 12.48 -4.16 -1.77
N ILE A 119 11.39 -4.89 -1.98
CA ILE A 119 11.18 -6.24 -1.51
C ILE A 119 10.94 -7.13 -2.72
N ASP A 120 11.85 -8.05 -2.97
CA ASP A 120 11.75 -9.06 -4.00
C ASP A 120 11.27 -10.38 -3.39
N ILE A 121 10.10 -10.84 -3.85
CA ILE A 121 9.44 -12.05 -3.38
C ILE A 121 9.30 -13.01 -4.56
N ASN A 122 9.84 -14.21 -4.42
CA ASN A 122 9.57 -15.30 -5.35
C ASN A 122 8.70 -16.36 -4.68
N LEU A 123 7.70 -16.83 -5.41
CA LEU A 123 6.80 -17.90 -4.95
C LEU A 123 6.27 -18.68 -6.16
N LYS A 124 5.69 -19.83 -5.88
CA LYS A 124 5.07 -20.69 -6.89
C LYS A 124 3.78 -21.27 -6.34
N ASN A 125 2.83 -21.51 -7.22
CA ASN A 125 1.69 -22.38 -6.94
C ASN A 125 1.71 -23.56 -7.92
N ASP A 126 0.61 -24.28 -8.00
CA ASP A 126 0.37 -25.41 -8.89
C ASP A 126 0.25 -25.01 -10.38
N GLU A 127 0.00 -23.73 -10.68
CA GLU A 127 -0.26 -23.23 -12.03
C GLU A 127 0.86 -22.35 -12.61
N ASP A 128 1.65 -21.69 -11.76
CA ASP A 128 2.54 -20.61 -12.18
C ASP A 128 3.68 -20.35 -11.17
N ILE A 129 4.67 -19.58 -11.62
CA ILE A 129 5.77 -19.06 -10.82
C ILE A 129 5.72 -17.53 -10.90
N TYR A 130 5.76 -16.88 -9.75
CA TYR A 130 5.64 -15.43 -9.64
C TYR A 130 6.87 -14.81 -9.03
N GLN A 131 7.20 -13.62 -9.52
CA GLN A 131 8.10 -12.69 -8.89
C GLN A 131 7.37 -11.38 -8.63
N TYR A 132 7.33 -10.96 -7.37
CA TYR A 132 6.81 -9.68 -6.94
C TYR A 132 8.00 -8.79 -6.56
N THR A 133 8.03 -7.58 -7.10
CA THR A 133 8.92 -6.52 -6.64
C THR A 133 8.05 -5.43 -6.04
N ILE A 134 8.11 -5.28 -4.72
CA ILE A 134 7.30 -4.33 -3.97
C ILE A 134 8.21 -3.20 -3.49
N LYS A 135 7.93 -1.97 -3.94
CA LYS A 135 8.63 -0.77 -3.48
C LYS A 135 7.73 0.01 -2.55
N ILE A 136 8.20 0.32 -1.35
CA ILE A 136 7.44 0.95 -0.28
C ILE A 136 8.23 2.17 0.22
N PHE A 137 7.58 3.32 0.26
CA PHE A 137 8.12 4.55 0.80
C PHE A 137 7.72 4.73 2.27
N ASP A 138 8.46 5.57 3.00
CA ASP A 138 8.21 5.87 4.42
C ASP A 138 6.82 6.47 4.69
N ASN A 139 6.18 7.05 3.69
CA ASN A 139 4.81 7.55 3.81
C ASN A 139 3.74 6.45 3.60
N GLY A 140 4.13 5.23 3.27
CA GLY A 140 3.23 4.11 2.96
C GLY A 140 2.89 3.95 1.48
N ASN A 141 3.17 4.95 0.63
CA ASN A 141 2.96 4.81 -0.81
C ASN A 141 3.78 3.64 -1.34
N SER A 142 3.16 2.87 -2.21
CA SER A 142 3.73 1.61 -2.67
C SER A 142 3.49 1.39 -4.15
N SER A 143 4.45 0.73 -4.80
CA SER A 143 4.28 0.14 -6.14
C SER A 143 4.58 -1.34 -6.08
N ILE A 144 3.83 -2.12 -6.85
CA ILE A 144 3.97 -3.58 -6.92
C ILE A 144 4.12 -3.94 -8.39
N ASP A 145 5.24 -4.53 -8.76
CA ASP A 145 5.47 -5.12 -10.07
C ASP A 145 5.34 -6.64 -9.96
N VAL A 146 4.48 -7.24 -10.79
CA VAL A 146 4.24 -8.68 -10.77
C VAL A 146 4.64 -9.27 -12.12
N GLN A 147 5.59 -10.20 -12.08
CA GLN A 147 5.95 -11.05 -13.20
C GLN A 147 5.44 -12.47 -12.96
N SER A 148 4.94 -13.09 -14.02
CA SER A 148 4.49 -14.48 -14.06
C SER A 148 5.11 -15.17 -15.27
N ARG A 149 5.22 -16.50 -15.24
CA ARG A 149 5.69 -17.26 -16.40
C ARG A 149 4.60 -17.53 -17.42
N GLN A 150 3.35 -17.52 -16.99
CA GLN A 150 2.18 -17.84 -17.83
C GLN A 150 1.33 -16.63 -18.20
N ARG A 151 1.68 -15.43 -17.73
CA ARG A 151 0.91 -14.19 -17.91
C ARG A 151 1.82 -13.01 -18.24
N ASP A 152 1.34 -12.09 -19.08
CA ASP A 152 2.02 -10.82 -19.31
C ASP A 152 2.22 -10.06 -17.96
N PRO A 153 3.37 -9.40 -17.75
CA PRO A 153 3.63 -8.59 -16.56
C PRO A 153 2.62 -7.47 -16.36
N ILE A 154 2.42 -7.08 -15.10
CA ILE A 154 1.53 -6.00 -14.70
C ILE A 154 2.04 -5.32 -13.43
N SER A 155 1.81 -4.01 -13.34
CA SER A 155 2.19 -3.22 -12.18
C SER A 155 0.98 -2.58 -11.52
N TYR A 156 1.13 -2.22 -10.25
CA TYR A 156 0.08 -1.62 -9.44
C TYR A 156 0.65 -0.48 -8.59
N SER A 157 -0.20 0.48 -8.26
CA SER A 157 0.07 1.45 -7.19
C SER A 157 -0.95 1.29 -6.07
N GLY A 158 -0.48 1.54 -4.87
CA GLY A 158 -1.27 1.39 -3.66
C GLY A 158 -0.65 2.14 -2.50
N GLU A 159 -1.24 1.91 -1.34
CA GLU A 159 -0.76 2.47 -0.08
C GLU A 159 -0.81 1.38 0.99
N MET A 160 0.21 1.36 1.84
CA MET A 160 0.22 0.50 3.01
C MET A 160 -0.87 0.95 3.97
N VAL A 161 -1.76 0.03 4.30
CA VAL A 161 -2.80 0.29 5.29
C VAL A 161 -2.34 -0.24 6.64
N PHE A 162 -2.48 0.61 7.64
CA PHE A 162 -2.24 0.28 9.03
C PHE A 162 -3.61 0.13 9.67
N GLY A 163 -4.04 -1.11 9.89
CA GLY A 163 -5.26 -1.38 10.66
C GLY A 163 -5.09 -0.91 12.11
N GLU A 164 -6.19 -0.44 12.70
CA GLU A 164 -6.35 -0.17 14.14
C GLU A 164 -6.17 -1.43 15.00
#